data_AF-A0A090QNX0-F1
#
_entry.id   AF-A0A090QNX0-F1
#
_cell.length_a   1.000
_cell.length_b   1.000
_cell.length_c   1.000
_cell.angle_alpha   90.00
_cell.angle_beta   90.00
_cell.angle_gamma   90.00
#
_symmetry.space_group_name_H-M   'P 1'
#
loop_
_entity.id
_entity.type
_entity.pdbx_description
1 polymer ?
#
loop_
_entity_poly.entity_id
_entity_poly.type
_entity_poly.pdbx_seq_one_letter_code
_entity_poly.pdbx_strand_id
1 'polypeptide(L)' 'MEKCGQCRQFTRTPDSQKDLCGAWEQPTIATRAACEFFLPKAGFRRREHGFVAGNGTPTGADE' A
#
# COMPACT_ATOMS: atom_id res chain seq x y z
N MET A 1 7.29 -4.06 -12.56
CA MET A 1 6.13 -4.71 -11.93
C MET A 1 6.19 -4.51 -10.44
N GLU A 2 5.10 -4.03 -9.86
CA GLU A 2 4.94 -3.89 -8.41
C GLU A 2 4.82 -5.28 -7.78
N LYS A 3 5.37 -5.48 -6.58
CA LYS A 3 5.39 -6.78 -5.88
C LYS A 3 4.59 -6.72 -4.59
N CYS A 4 3.99 -7.84 -4.17
CA CYS A 4 3.28 -7.91 -2.89
C CYS A 4 4.16 -7.46 -1.71
N GLY A 5 5.46 -7.77 -1.70
CA GLY A 5 6.38 -7.32 -0.64
C GLY A 5 6.59 -5.79 -0.56
N GLN A 6 6.15 -5.03 -1.57
CA GLN A 6 6.18 -3.56 -1.60
C GLN A 6 4.84 -2.95 -1.19
N CYS A 7 3.83 -3.80 -0.91
CA CYS A 7 2.49 -3.39 -0.52
C CYS A 7 2.44 -3.06 0.97
N ARG A 8 1.64 -2.06 1.33
CA ARG A 8 1.32 -1.71 2.71
C ARG A 8 0.52 -2.80 3.41
N GLN A 9 -0.34 -3.52 2.66
CA GLN A 9 -1.18 -4.60 3.18
C GLN A 9 -0.46 -5.94 3.28
N PHE A 10 0.84 -6.00 2.98
CA PHE A 10 1.60 -7.25 3.07
C PHE A 10 1.98 -7.53 4.52
N THR A 11 1.55 -8.68 5.03
CA THR A 11 1.84 -9.12 6.40
C THR A 11 2.71 -10.37 6.34
N ARG A 12 3.85 -10.30 7.01
CA ARG A 12 4.77 -11.42 7.12
C ARG A 12 4.44 -12.19 8.41
N THR A 13 3.79 -13.34 8.28
CA THR A 13 3.50 -14.23 9.40
C THR A 13 4.74 -15.06 9.71
N PRO A 14 5.39 -14.92 10.88
CA PRO A 14 6.58 -15.71 11.22
C PRO A 14 6.25 -17.19 11.50
N ASP A 15 5.00 -17.47 11.87
CA ASP A 15 4.52 -18.79 12.29
C ASP A 15 4.20 -19.72 11.09
N SER A 16 3.77 -19.12 9.97
CA SER A 16 3.47 -19.83 8.74
C SER A 16 4.51 -19.44 7.70
N GLN A 17 5.20 -20.40 7.08
CA GLN A 17 6.18 -20.18 5.99
C GLN A 17 5.63 -19.44 4.74
N LYS A 18 4.42 -18.89 4.81
CA LYS A 18 3.70 -18.23 3.74
C LYS A 18 3.37 -16.81 4.20
N ASP A 19 3.68 -15.84 3.36
CA ASP A 19 3.27 -14.47 3.60
C ASP A 19 1.76 -14.34 3.36
N LEU A 20 1.11 -13.36 3.97
CA LEU A 20 -0.31 -13.08 3.77
C LEU A 20 -0.50 -11.71 3.15
N CYS A 21 -1.42 -11.63 2.19
CA CYS A 21 -1.84 -10.35 1.65
C CYS A 21 -3.10 -9.89 2.38
N GLY A 22 -2.98 -8.90 3.26
CA GLY A 22 -4.09 -8.34 4.03
C GLY A 22 -5.16 -7.62 3.21
N ALA A 23 -5.00 -7.47 1.88
CA ALA A 23 -6.05 -6.91 1.03
C ALA A 23 -7.20 -7.90 0.75
N TRP A 24 -6.89 -9.19 0.76
CA TRP A 24 -7.85 -10.27 0.46
C TRP A 24 -7.61 -11.54 1.30
N GLU A 25 -6.74 -11.44 2.31
CA GLU A 25 -6.36 -12.46 3.30
C GLU A 25 -5.89 -13.82 2.72
N GLN A 26 -5.47 -13.83 1.46
CA GLN A 26 -4.91 -15.02 0.81
C GLN A 26 -3.39 -15.13 1.01
N PRO A 27 -2.85 -16.36 1.05
CA PRO A 27 -1.42 -16.60 1.11
C PRO A 27 -0.77 -16.04 -0.16
N THR A 28 0.25 -15.20 0.04
CA THR A 28 1.05 -14.57 -1.00
C THR A 28 2.54 -14.81 -0.72
N ILE A 29 3.40 -14.30 -1.59
CA ILE A 29 4.85 -14.29 -1.38
C ILE A 29 5.39 -12.91 -1.74
N ALA A 30 6.44 -12.46 -1.03
CA ALA A 30 7.04 -11.15 -1.26
C ALA A 30 7.49 -10.91 -2.72
N THR A 31 7.85 -11.96 -3.46
CA THR A 31 8.32 -11.89 -4.84
C THR A 31 7.22 -11.87 -5.89
N ARG A 32 5.98 -12.26 -5.53
CA ARG A 32 4.81 -12.31 -6.43
C ARG A 32 4.42 -10.92 -6.89
N ALA A 33 3.90 -10.84 -8.11
CA ALA A 33 3.29 -9.63 -8.63
C ALA A 33 2.18 -9.14 -7.69
N ALA A 34 2.15 -7.82 -7.50
CA ALA A 34 1.12 -7.12 -6.77
C ALA A 34 -0.28 -7.46 -7.30
N CYS A 35 -1.23 -7.61 -6.38
CA CYS A 35 -2.65 -7.76 -6.70
C CYS A 35 -3.27 -6.42 -7.16
N GLU A 36 -4.50 -6.44 -7.68
CA GLU A 36 -5.23 -5.22 -8.08
C GLU A 36 -5.46 -4.26 -6.91
N PHE A 37 -5.54 -4.77 -5.68
CA PHE A 37 -5.67 -4.00 -4.44
C PHE A 37 -4.32 -3.53 -3.86
N PHE A 38 -3.27 -3.45 -4.69
CA PHE A 38 -1.96 -3.05 -4.24
C PHE A 38 -1.94 -1.60 -3.75
N LEU A 39 -1.65 -1.43 -2.47
CA LEU A 39 -1.41 -0.12 -1.88
C LEU A 39 0.09 0.06 -1.64
N PRO A 40 0.76 0.98 -2.33
CA PRO A 40 2.17 1.26 -2.06
C PRO A 40 2.36 1.78 -0.62
N LYS A 41 3.42 1.31 0.06
CA LYS A 41 3.79 1.85 1.38
C LYS A 41 4.26 3.31 1.23
N ALA A 42 3.94 4.16 2.19
CA ALA A 42 4.40 5.55 2.19
C ALA A 42 5.93 5.61 2.04
N GLY A 43 6.42 6.31 1.02
CA GLY A 43 7.83 6.31 0.62
C GLY A 43 8.16 5.45 -0.61
N PHE A 44 7.25 4.60 -1.07
CA PHE A 44 7.33 3.96 -2.39
C PHE A 44 7.01 5.02 -3.45
N ARG A 45 8.00 5.84 -3.78
CA ARG A 45 7.89 6.87 -4.82
C ARG A 45 7.77 6.17 -6.18
N ARG A 46 6.54 5.89 -6.62
CA ARG A 46 6.28 5.88 -8.06
C ARG A 46 6.56 7.29 -8.55
N ARG A 47 7.56 7.43 -9.40
CA ARG A 47 7.89 8.70 -10.07
C ARG A 47 6.79 9.00 -11.09
N GLU A 48 5.56 9.24 -10.65
CA GLU A 48 4.46 9.71 -11.52
C GLU A 48 3.26 10.13 -10.65
N HIS A 49 3.02 11.44 -10.64
CA HIS A 49 1.86 12.19 -10.15
C HIS A 49 1.33 11.99 -8.71
N GLY A 50 1.75 12.91 -7.83
CA GLY A 50 0.81 13.72 -7.01
C GLY A 50 -0.11 12.98 -6.05
N PHE A 51 0.42 12.46 -4.93
CA PHE A 51 -0.38 12.36 -3.71
C PHE A 51 -0.12 13.61 -2.87
N VAL A 52 -0.94 14.64 -3.07
CA VAL A 52 -1.05 15.71 -2.08
C VAL A 52 -1.75 15.13 -0.86
N ALA A 53 -0.98 14.68 0.12
CA ALA A 53 -1.44 14.58 1.50
C ALA A 53 -1.61 16.00 2.05
N GLY A 54 -2.43 16.80 1.38
CA GLY A 54 -2.82 18.12 1.83
C GLY A 54 -3.89 17.91 2.88
N ASN A 55 -3.51 18.03 4.14
CA ASN A 55 -4.42 18.54 5.14
C ASN A 55 -4.77 19.99 4.72
N GLY A 56 -5.68 20.14 3.77
CA GLY A 56 -6.26 21.41 3.37
C GLY A 56 -7.60 21.54 4.04
N THR A 57 -7.62 22.05 5.27
CA THR A 57 -8.86 22.51 5.91
C THR A 57 -9.38 23.69 5.08
N PRO A 58 -10.59 23.65 4.49
CA PRO A 58 -11.21 24.85 3.98
C PRO A 58 -11.74 25.64 5.17
N THR A 59 -10.92 26.51 5.76
CA THR A 59 -11.45 27.58 6.62
C THR A 59 -12.06 28.62 5.68
N GLY A 60 -13.36 28.49 5.42
CA GLY A 60 -14.17 29.59 4.93
C GLY A 60 -14.20 30.67 6.00
N ALA A 61 -13.46 31.75 5.79
CA ALA A 61 -13.71 33.02 6.44
C ALA A 61 -14.80 33.73 5.60
N ASP A 62 -16.03 33.65 6.09
CA ASP A 62 -17.09 34.58 5.71
C ASP A 62 -16.96 35.83 6.59
N GLU A 63 -17.30 36.97 5.98
CA GLU A 63 -16.92 38.37 6.22
C GLU A 63 -17.21 38.97 7.61
#